data_AF-A0A9W6EH53-F1
#
_entry.id   AF-A0A9W6EH53-F1
#
_cell.length_a   1.000
_cell.length_b   1.000
_cell.length_c   1.000
_cell.angle_alpha   90.00
_cell.angle_beta   90.00
_cell.angle_gamma   90.00
#
_symmetry.space_group_name_H-M   'P 1'
#
loop_
_entity.id
_entity.type
_entity.pdbx_description
1 polymer ?
#
loop_
_entity_poly.entity_id
_entity_poly.type
_entity_poly.pdbx_seq_one_letter_code
_entity_poly.pdbx_strand_id
1 'polypeptide(L)'
;MAWLDLTQDATGWSLVDTGRMNEIVQDMSHPATQYPSLVSFVGNHNRMLALRSRFPHNNILRRSSAGVIRLHLSITTAHDEYPIWFAESRLRELPVVGDSSNAPWKDGIHRYSIDETRIPTTDLKGSLLTRFVFPWMHVVCFFVDGLAELERTKSLLEASRSRIQARASSAPV
;
A
#
# COMPACT_ATOMS: atom_id res chain seq x y z
N MET A 1 -7.88 -6.82 4.23
CA MET A 1 -7.57 -6.16 5.50
C MET A 1 -6.59 -5.03 5.25
N ALA A 2 -6.42 -4.11 6.19
CA ALA A 2 -5.28 -3.19 6.15
C ALA A 2 -3.97 -4.00 6.13
N TRP A 3 -2.96 -3.48 5.46
CA TRP A 3 -1.58 -3.92 5.58
C TRP A 3 -0.81 -2.88 6.38
N LEU A 4 -0.83 -1.64 5.90
CA LEU A 4 -0.23 -0.49 6.58
C LEU A 4 -1.31 0.50 6.98
N ASP A 5 -1.19 1.02 8.21
CA ASP A 5 -2.05 2.07 8.73
C ASP A 5 -1.26 3.20 9.38
N LEU A 6 -1.92 4.35 9.57
CA LEU A 6 -1.37 5.50 10.28
C LEU A 6 -2.23 5.80 11.50
N THR A 7 -1.60 5.82 12.67
CA THR A 7 -2.25 6.17 13.93
C THR A 7 -1.57 7.38 14.54
N GLN A 8 -2.34 8.26 15.16
CA GLN A 8 -1.82 9.39 15.91
C GLN A 8 -2.26 9.27 17.37
N ASP A 9 -1.33 9.44 18.30
CA ASP A 9 -1.65 9.58 19.73
C ASP A 9 -0.85 10.73 20.35
N ALA A 10 -0.86 10.82 21.68
CA ALA A 10 -0.16 11.86 22.43
C ALA A 10 1.36 11.91 22.17
N THR A 11 1.96 10.83 21.68
CA THR A 11 3.39 10.74 21.37
C THR A 11 3.72 11.09 19.92
N GLY A 12 2.71 11.34 19.09
CA GLY A 12 2.85 11.70 17.68
C GLY A 12 2.32 10.62 16.73
N TRP A 13 2.77 10.69 15.48
CA TRP A 13 2.37 9.74 14.44
C TRP A 13 3.12 8.41 14.53
N SER A 14 2.46 7.34 14.13
CA SER A 14 3.07 6.03 13.99
C SER A 14 2.53 5.27 12.79
N LEU A 15 3.43 4.54 12.14
CA LEU A 15 3.11 3.55 11.13
C LEU A 15 2.82 2.22 11.81
N VAL A 16 1.68 1.62 11.48
CA VAL A 16 1.29 0.29 11.96
C VAL A 16 1.40 -0.68 10.79
N ASP A 17 2.26 -1.69 10.93
CA ASP A 17 2.22 -2.91 10.12
C ASP A 17 1.33 -3.92 10.84
N THR A 18 0.28 -4.35 10.14
CA THR A 18 -0.72 -5.28 10.69
C THR A 18 -0.32 -6.74 10.58
N GLY A 19 0.82 -7.05 9.95
CA GLY A 19 1.24 -8.43 9.68
C GLY A 19 0.56 -9.05 8.46
N ARG A 20 -0.21 -8.28 7.69
CA ARG A 20 -1.02 -8.78 6.56
C ARG A 20 -0.21 -9.49 5.47
N MET A 21 1.05 -9.09 5.25
CA MET A 21 1.93 -9.84 4.34
C MET A 21 2.13 -11.28 4.81
N ASN A 22 2.44 -11.47 6.10
CA ASN A 22 2.65 -12.80 6.67
C ASN A 22 1.39 -13.66 6.59
N GLU A 23 0.22 -13.06 6.85
CA GLU A 23 -1.07 -13.76 6.64
C GLU A 23 -1.23 -14.23 5.20
N ILE A 24 -0.92 -13.38 4.20
CA ILE A 24 -1.01 -13.77 2.79
C ILE A 24 -0.02 -14.89 2.45
N VAL A 25 1.20 -14.84 2.97
CA VAL A 25 2.20 -15.91 2.78
C VAL A 25 1.68 -17.23 3.35
N GLN A 26 0.98 -17.21 4.48
CA GLN A 26 0.36 -18.41 5.08
C GLN A 26 -0.82 -18.93 4.26
N ASP A 27 -1.56 -18.05 3.56
CA ASP A 27 -2.69 -18.40 2.70
C ASP A 27 -2.26 -18.96 1.33
N MET A 28 -0.98 -18.86 0.97
CA MET A 28 -0.44 -19.37 -0.30
C MET A 28 -0.20 -20.88 -0.26
N SER A 29 -0.43 -21.56 -1.39
CA SER A 29 -0.28 -23.03 -1.44
C SER A 29 1.15 -23.51 -1.31
N HIS A 30 2.10 -22.81 -1.92
CA HIS A 30 3.51 -23.20 -1.95
C HIS A 30 4.41 -21.96 -1.81
N PRO A 31 4.45 -21.32 -0.63
CA PRO A 31 5.05 -19.99 -0.48
C PRO A 31 6.55 -19.92 -0.80
N ALA A 32 7.26 -21.04 -0.66
CA ALA A 32 8.68 -21.13 -0.96
C ALA A 32 9.01 -21.26 -2.46
N THR A 33 8.02 -21.62 -3.29
CA THR A 33 8.22 -21.92 -4.71
C THR A 33 7.31 -21.09 -5.63
N GLN A 34 6.47 -20.23 -5.09
CA GLN A 34 5.63 -19.29 -5.83
C GLN A 34 6.33 -17.94 -5.96
N TYR A 35 6.14 -17.27 -7.09
CA TYR A 35 6.80 -16.01 -7.43
C TYR A 35 5.74 -14.90 -7.62
N PRO A 36 5.34 -14.22 -6.54
CA PRO A 36 4.21 -13.31 -6.59
C PRO A 36 4.50 -12.04 -7.41
N SER A 37 3.55 -11.67 -8.26
CA SER A 37 3.51 -10.36 -8.91
C SER A 37 2.84 -9.33 -8.00
N LEU A 38 3.63 -8.38 -7.50
CA LEU A 38 3.18 -7.25 -6.69
C LEU A 38 2.68 -6.07 -7.56
N VAL A 39 1.41 -5.69 -7.39
CA VAL A 39 0.76 -4.58 -8.11
C VAL A 39 0.12 -3.59 -7.14
N SER A 40 0.30 -2.29 -7.35
CA SER A 40 -0.37 -1.24 -6.54
C SER A 40 -1.44 -0.54 -7.35
N PHE A 41 -2.67 -0.46 -6.82
CA PHE A 41 -3.79 0.26 -7.40
C PHE A 41 -4.10 1.49 -6.55
N VAL A 42 -3.86 2.68 -7.12
CA VAL A 42 -3.95 3.97 -6.40
C VAL A 42 -5.01 4.83 -7.06
N GLY A 43 -6.02 5.26 -6.31
CA GLY A 43 -7.12 6.05 -6.86
C GLY A 43 -8.38 5.99 -6.02
N ASN A 44 -9.41 6.71 -6.41
CA ASN A 44 -10.64 6.83 -5.62
C ASN A 44 -11.74 5.93 -6.19
N HIS A 45 -12.67 6.47 -6.97
CA HIS A 45 -13.85 5.75 -7.44
C HIS A 45 -13.53 4.80 -8.60
N ASN A 46 -12.86 5.27 -9.66
CA ASN A 46 -12.59 4.42 -10.82
C ASN A 46 -11.66 3.25 -10.48
N ARG A 47 -10.77 3.41 -9.48
CA ARG A 47 -9.99 2.30 -8.92
C ARG A 47 -10.89 1.19 -8.41
N MET A 48 -11.96 1.53 -7.67
CA MET A 48 -12.90 0.54 -7.15
C MET A 48 -13.63 -0.19 -8.28
N LEU A 49 -14.05 0.52 -9.33
CA LEU A 49 -14.71 -0.08 -10.49
C LEU A 49 -13.76 -1.03 -11.23
N ALA A 50 -12.51 -0.61 -11.47
CA ALA A 50 -11.51 -1.43 -12.14
C ALA A 50 -11.16 -2.68 -11.32
N LEU A 51 -10.96 -2.54 -10.01
CA LEU A 51 -10.68 -3.68 -9.12
C LEU A 51 -11.85 -4.67 -9.08
N ARG A 52 -13.10 -4.21 -9.06
CA ARG A 52 -14.28 -5.09 -9.17
C ARG A 52 -14.31 -5.88 -10.46
N SER A 53 -13.96 -5.24 -11.57
CA SER A 53 -13.93 -5.89 -12.88
C SER A 53 -12.78 -6.89 -13.01
N ARG A 54 -11.60 -6.56 -12.47
CA ARG A 54 -10.38 -7.38 -12.61
C ARG A 54 -10.28 -8.51 -11.57
N PHE A 55 -10.81 -8.30 -10.37
CA PHE A 55 -10.76 -9.25 -9.27
C PHE A 55 -12.16 -9.45 -8.65
N PRO A 56 -13.14 -9.94 -9.45
CA PRO A 56 -14.54 -10.00 -9.02
C PRO A 56 -14.77 -10.93 -7.82
N HIS A 57 -13.91 -11.92 -7.60
CA HIS A 57 -14.02 -12.89 -6.50
C HIS A 57 -13.33 -12.43 -5.22
N ASN A 58 -12.37 -11.52 -5.33
CA ASN A 58 -11.76 -10.89 -4.18
C ASN A 58 -12.81 -9.95 -3.57
N ASN A 59 -13.27 -10.23 -2.35
CA ASN A 59 -14.25 -9.43 -1.61
C ASN A 59 -13.73 -8.03 -1.20
N ILE A 60 -13.18 -7.26 -2.15
CA ILE A 60 -12.44 -5.99 -1.99
C ILE A 60 -13.31 -4.92 -1.34
N LEU A 61 -14.63 -5.00 -1.56
CA LEU A 61 -15.62 -4.02 -1.08
C LEU A 61 -16.13 -4.26 0.33
N ARG A 62 -15.81 -5.39 0.96
CA ARG A 62 -16.19 -5.59 2.35
C ARG A 62 -15.53 -4.47 3.15
N ARG A 63 -16.35 -3.60 3.77
CA ARG A 63 -15.90 -2.56 4.70
C ARG A 63 -15.18 -3.27 5.84
N SER A 64 -13.88 -3.48 5.70
CA SER A 64 -13.03 -4.06 6.74
C SER A 64 -12.03 -2.98 7.15
N SER A 65 -12.23 -2.45 8.35
CA SER A 65 -11.33 -1.60 9.17
C SER A 65 -10.60 -0.43 8.50
N ALA A 66 -10.26 0.56 9.32
CA ALA A 66 -9.28 1.60 9.00
C ALA A 66 -7.97 0.99 8.47
N GLY A 67 -7.29 1.72 7.60
CA GLY A 67 -6.12 1.25 6.86
C GLY A 67 -5.76 2.18 5.71
N VAL A 68 -4.56 2.76 5.74
CA VAL A 68 -4.04 3.61 4.65
C VAL A 68 -3.79 2.82 3.37
N ILE A 69 -3.28 1.59 3.52
CA ILE A 69 -2.94 0.69 2.41
C ILE A 69 -3.45 -0.70 2.76
N ARG A 70 -4.25 -1.29 1.86
CA ARG A 70 -4.77 -2.66 2.01
C ARG A 70 -4.02 -3.58 1.06
N LEU A 71 -3.78 -4.82 1.48
CA LEU A 71 -3.09 -5.84 0.67
C LEU A 71 -3.95 -7.09 0.53
N HIS A 72 -3.93 -7.63 -0.68
CA HIS A 72 -4.77 -8.73 -1.11
C HIS A 72 -3.96 -9.75 -1.91
N LEU A 73 -4.30 -11.03 -1.73
CA LEU A 73 -3.94 -12.11 -2.63
C LEU A 73 -5.12 -12.35 -3.58
N SER A 74 -4.88 -12.31 -4.89
CA SER A 74 -5.88 -12.67 -5.89
C SER A 74 -6.33 -14.11 -5.67
N ILE A 75 -7.64 -14.31 -5.44
CA ILE A 75 -8.17 -15.66 -5.13
C ILE A 75 -7.98 -16.59 -6.32
N THR A 76 -8.13 -16.07 -7.53
CA THR A 76 -8.06 -16.87 -8.76
C THR A 76 -6.64 -17.31 -9.10
N THR A 77 -5.61 -16.65 -8.57
CA THR A 77 -4.21 -16.99 -8.86
C THR A 77 -3.43 -17.42 -7.62
N ALA A 78 -4.09 -17.56 -6.46
CA ALA A 78 -3.48 -17.93 -5.19
C ALA A 78 -2.70 -19.26 -5.23
N HIS A 79 -3.12 -20.16 -6.11
CA HIS A 79 -2.55 -21.50 -6.27
C HIS A 79 -1.65 -21.65 -7.50
N ASP A 80 -1.50 -20.59 -8.30
CA ASP A 80 -0.66 -20.60 -9.49
C ASP A 80 0.81 -20.41 -9.11
N GLU A 81 1.74 -20.73 -10.02
CA GLU A 81 3.17 -20.44 -9.84
C GLU A 81 3.44 -18.93 -9.67
N TYR A 82 2.60 -18.09 -10.29
CA TYR A 82 2.72 -16.63 -10.29
C TYR A 82 1.49 -15.95 -9.68
N PRO A 83 1.29 -16.04 -8.36
CA PRO A 83 0.13 -15.42 -7.71
C PRO A 83 0.19 -13.90 -7.82
N ILE A 84 -0.97 -13.26 -7.94
CA ILE A 84 -1.06 -11.80 -8.00
C ILE A 84 -1.34 -11.29 -6.60
N TRP A 85 -0.42 -10.51 -6.06
CA TRP A 85 -0.66 -9.72 -4.87
C TRP A 85 -0.95 -8.30 -5.30
N PHE A 86 -1.99 -7.71 -4.74
CA PHE A 86 -2.31 -6.33 -5.04
C PHE A 86 -2.57 -5.50 -3.80
N ALA A 87 -1.91 -4.34 -3.77
CA ALA A 87 -2.16 -3.29 -2.80
C ALA A 87 -3.20 -2.31 -3.35
N GLU A 88 -4.09 -1.82 -2.50
CA GLU A 88 -4.95 -0.69 -2.84
C GLU A 88 -4.78 0.48 -1.86
N SER A 89 -4.80 1.69 -2.40
CA SER A 89 -4.78 2.93 -1.61
C SER A 89 -5.57 4.04 -2.32
N ARG A 90 -6.12 4.97 -1.54
CA ARG A 90 -6.85 6.12 -2.11
C ARG A 90 -5.87 7.20 -2.60
N LEU A 91 -6.23 8.05 -3.56
CA LEU A 91 -5.40 9.22 -3.89
C LEU A 91 -5.61 10.37 -2.90
N ARG A 92 -6.87 10.58 -2.49
CA ARG A 92 -7.23 11.57 -1.47
C ARG A 92 -7.12 10.98 -0.08
N GLU A 93 -6.81 11.81 0.89
CA GLU A 93 -7.02 11.51 2.30
C GLU A 93 -8.52 11.71 2.58
N LEU A 94 -9.15 10.72 3.22
CA LEU A 94 -10.29 11.06 4.06
C LEU A 94 -9.73 11.43 5.43
N PRO A 95 -10.39 12.32 6.18
CA PRO A 95 -10.02 12.57 7.57
C PRO A 95 -9.88 11.23 8.28
N VAL A 96 -8.73 11.03 8.93
CA VAL A 96 -8.46 9.87 9.78
C VAL A 96 -9.39 9.99 10.99
N VAL A 97 -10.65 9.57 10.82
CA VAL A 97 -11.54 9.29 11.94
C VAL A 97 -11.59 7.78 12.03
N GLY A 98 -10.65 7.26 12.79
CA GLY A 98 -10.60 5.86 13.16
C GLY A 98 -9.87 5.81 14.48
N ASP A 99 -10.62 5.90 15.58
CA ASP A 99 -10.16 5.42 16.87
C ASP A 99 -9.77 3.95 16.69
N SER A 100 -8.51 3.68 16.38
CA SER A 100 -7.93 2.35 16.52
C SER A 100 -7.58 2.13 18.00
N SER A 101 -8.53 2.43 18.90
CA SER A 101 -8.46 1.97 20.27
C SER A 101 -9.25 0.66 20.34
N ASN A 102 -8.60 -0.39 20.86
CA ASN A 102 -9.21 -1.60 21.40
C ASN A 102 -9.38 -2.84 20.50
N ALA A 103 -8.69 -2.96 19.36
CA ALA A 103 -8.50 -4.30 18.79
C ALA A 103 -7.45 -5.05 19.65
N PRO A 104 -7.77 -6.22 20.22
CA PRO A 104 -6.82 -6.99 21.02
C PRO A 104 -5.59 -7.29 20.16
N TRP A 105 -4.41 -7.03 20.73
CA TRP A 105 -3.12 -7.20 20.06
C TRP A 105 -3.02 -8.63 19.54
N LYS A 106 -3.08 -8.78 18.21
CA LYS A 106 -2.67 -10.02 17.57
C LYS A 106 -1.16 -10.04 17.48
N ASP A 107 -0.61 -11.25 17.61
CA ASP A 107 0.80 -11.51 17.33
C ASP A 107 1.12 -11.07 15.88
N GLY A 108 2.23 -10.36 15.68
CA GLY A 108 2.64 -9.85 14.36
C GLY A 108 2.17 -8.44 13.98
N ILE A 109 1.51 -7.70 14.87
CA ILE A 109 1.31 -6.25 14.68
C ILE A 109 2.55 -5.50 15.18
N HIS A 110 3.17 -4.70 14.30
CA HIS A 110 4.32 -3.88 14.64
C HIS A 110 4.00 -2.39 14.48
N ARG A 111 4.46 -1.59 15.45
CA ARG A 111 4.26 -0.14 15.44
C ARG A 111 5.61 0.58 15.42
N TYR A 112 5.75 1.53 14.50
CA TYR A 112 6.96 2.32 14.29
C TYR A 112 6.62 3.79 14.46
N SER A 113 7.29 4.45 15.43
CA SER A 113 7.15 5.91 15.59
C SER A 113 7.68 6.62 14.36
N ILE A 114 6.94 7.62 13.86
CA ILE A 114 7.34 8.41 12.71
C ILE A 114 8.13 9.61 13.20
N ASP A 115 9.40 9.67 12.78
CA ASP A 115 10.23 10.86 12.95
C ASP A 115 9.76 11.97 11.98
N GLU A 116 9.03 12.94 12.53
CA GLU A 116 8.46 14.07 11.78
C GLU A 116 9.54 14.95 11.13
N THR A 117 10.79 14.88 11.59
CA THR A 117 11.90 15.60 10.96
C THR A 117 12.31 14.99 9.61
N ARG A 118 12.00 13.70 9.39
CA ARG A 118 12.38 12.95 8.19
C ARG A 118 11.21 12.73 7.23
N ILE A 119 9.99 12.71 7.75
CA ILE A 119 8.77 12.46 6.98
C ILE A 119 7.83 13.64 7.19
N PRO A 120 7.51 14.41 6.13
CA PRO A 120 6.55 15.51 6.22
C PRO A 120 5.19 15.01 6.70
N THR A 121 4.73 15.51 7.84
CA THR A 121 3.43 15.14 8.43
C THR A 121 2.25 15.64 7.61
N THR A 122 2.46 16.67 6.79
CA THR A 122 1.48 17.21 5.85
C THR A 122 1.12 16.25 4.72
N ASP A 123 1.95 15.24 4.47
CA ASP A 123 1.72 14.22 3.46
C ASP A 123 2.34 12.86 3.85
N LEU A 124 1.89 12.31 4.98
CA LEU A 124 2.35 11.01 5.46
C LEU A 124 2.00 9.91 4.47
N LYS A 125 0.80 9.95 3.88
CA LYS A 125 0.35 8.91 2.96
C LYS A 125 1.15 8.90 1.66
N GLY A 126 1.42 10.08 1.08
CA GLY A 126 2.27 10.19 -0.10
C GLY A 126 3.69 9.73 0.19
N SER A 127 4.21 10.04 1.39
CA SER A 127 5.49 9.52 1.85
C SER A 127 5.48 8.00 2.01
N LEU A 128 4.43 7.41 2.57
CA LEU A 128 4.27 5.95 2.67
C LEU A 128 4.28 5.29 1.29
N LEU A 129 3.46 5.79 0.37
CA LEU A 129 3.37 5.24 -0.97
C LEU A 129 4.71 5.33 -1.70
N THR A 130 5.32 6.51 -1.72
CA THR A 130 6.52 6.76 -2.53
C THR A 130 7.80 6.19 -1.92
N ARG A 131 7.88 6.02 -0.59
CA ARG A 131 9.09 5.52 0.11
C ARG A 131 9.02 4.05 0.50
N PHE A 132 7.84 3.53 0.84
CA PHE A 132 7.70 2.20 1.42
C PHE A 132 6.90 1.22 0.57
N VAL A 133 6.09 1.70 -0.37
CA VAL A 133 5.24 0.81 -1.18
C VAL A 133 5.73 0.71 -2.60
N PHE A 134 5.79 1.81 -3.34
CA PHE A 134 6.17 1.81 -4.75
C PHE A 134 7.53 1.18 -5.06
N PRO A 135 8.58 1.32 -4.22
CA PRO A 135 9.87 0.66 -4.49
C PRO A 135 9.80 -0.88 -4.57
N TRP A 136 8.78 -1.49 -3.97
CA TRP A 136 8.59 -2.93 -3.97
C TRP A 136 7.55 -3.41 -4.98
N MET A 137 6.91 -2.51 -5.72
CA MET A 137 5.84 -2.86 -6.66
C MET A 137 6.41 -3.05 -8.05
N HIS A 138 6.02 -4.13 -8.73
CA HIS A 138 6.37 -4.32 -10.14
C HIS A 138 5.56 -3.40 -11.05
N VAL A 139 4.29 -3.14 -10.67
CA VAL A 139 3.38 -2.28 -11.44
C VAL A 139 2.63 -1.35 -10.48
N VAL A 140 2.52 -0.08 -10.83
CA VAL A 140 1.69 0.90 -10.13
C VAL A 140 0.66 1.48 -11.10
N CYS A 141 -0.62 1.25 -10.80
CA CYS A 141 -1.77 1.70 -11.58
C CYS A 141 -2.43 2.89 -10.89
N PHE A 142 -2.38 4.05 -11.53
CA PHE A 142 -3.08 5.25 -11.05
C PHE A 142 -4.44 5.39 -11.74
N PHE A 143 -5.49 5.59 -10.95
CA PHE A 143 -6.84 5.88 -11.41
C PHE A 143 -7.18 7.31 -11.05
N VAL A 144 -7.18 8.16 -12.08
CA VAL A 144 -7.35 9.60 -11.98
C VAL A 144 -8.79 9.93 -12.34
N ASP A 145 -9.56 10.42 -11.36
CA ASP A 145 -10.98 10.75 -11.53
C ASP A 145 -11.20 12.21 -11.95
N GLY A 146 -10.16 13.05 -11.88
CA GLY A 146 -10.24 14.48 -12.20
C GLY A 146 -8.88 15.19 -12.10
N LEU A 147 -8.89 16.51 -12.30
CA LEU A 147 -7.65 17.31 -12.37
C LEU A 147 -6.86 17.30 -11.05
N ALA A 148 -7.54 17.37 -9.90
CA ALA A 148 -6.87 17.31 -8.60
C ALA A 148 -6.15 15.97 -8.36
N GLU A 149 -6.78 14.85 -8.76
CA GLU A 149 -6.17 13.52 -8.74
C GLU A 149 -4.98 13.41 -9.70
N LEU A 150 -5.04 14.09 -10.84
CA LEU A 150 -3.97 14.11 -11.83
C LEU A 150 -2.74 14.82 -11.26
N GLU A 151 -2.92 16.03 -10.73
CA GLU A 151 -1.85 16.79 -10.09
C GLU A 151 -1.27 16.02 -8.90
N ARG A 152 -2.13 15.39 -8.10
CA ARG A 152 -1.68 14.55 -6.99
C ARG A 152 -0.83 13.37 -7.46
N THR A 153 -1.26 12.69 -8.52
CA THR A 153 -0.50 11.58 -9.14
C THR A 153 0.86 12.07 -9.62
N LYS A 154 0.90 13.22 -10.29
CA LYS A 154 2.15 13.85 -10.74
C LYS A 154 3.09 14.10 -9.57
N SER A 155 2.62 14.71 -8.49
CA SER A 155 3.45 14.96 -7.30
C SER A 155 4.01 13.67 -6.69
N LEU A 156 3.22 12.59 -6.64
CA LEU A 156 3.68 11.28 -6.15
C LEU A 156 4.81 10.72 -7.04
N LEU A 157 4.64 10.79 -8.36
CA LEU A 157 5.63 10.29 -9.32
C LEU A 157 6.95 11.10 -9.25
N GLU A 158 6.88 12.42 -9.15
CA GLU A 158 8.04 13.29 -8.99
C GLU A 158 8.78 12.99 -7.67
N ALA A 159 8.04 12.83 -6.58
CA ALA A 159 8.59 12.46 -5.29
C ALA A 159 9.29 11.08 -5.32
N SER A 160 8.77 10.11 -6.08
CA SER A 160 9.42 8.81 -6.28
C SER A 160 10.69 8.92 -7.13
N ARG A 161 10.68 9.72 -8.20
CA ARG A 161 11.83 9.86 -9.11
C ARG A 161 13.08 10.42 -8.43
N SER A 162 12.92 11.39 -7.53
CA SER A 162 14.04 11.99 -6.79
C SER A 162 14.84 10.98 -5.95
N ARG A 163 14.31 9.77 -5.72
CA ARG A 163 14.89 8.75 -4.85
C ARG A 163 15.36 7.50 -5.58
N ILE A 164 14.87 7.22 -6.78
CA ILE A 164 15.42 6.17 -7.65
C ILE A 164 16.60 6.78 -8.42
N GLN A 165 17.70 7.06 -7.73
CA GLN A 165 18.98 7.29 -8.39
C GLN A 165 19.55 5.90 -8.73
N ALA A 166 19.30 5.44 -9.96
CA ALA A 166 20.14 4.38 -10.51
C ALA A 166 21.58 4.90 -10.47
N ARG A 167 22.44 4.24 -9.69
CA ARG A 167 23.87 4.54 -9.65
C ARG A 167 24.38 4.37 -11.07
N ALA A 168 24.54 5.48 -11.79
CA ALA A 168 25.25 5.49 -13.06
C ALA A 168 26.70 5.12 -12.73
N SER A 169 27.02 3.84 -12.82
CA SER A 169 28.40 3.38 -12.79
C SER A 169 29.02 3.86 -14.09
N SER A 170 29.69 5.00 -14.05
CA SER A 170 30.71 5.32 -15.04
C SER A 170 31.84 4.33 -14.80
N ALA A 171 31.93 3.29 -15.63
CA ALA A 171 33.12 2.46 -15.70
C ALA A 171 34.28 3.35 -16.19
N PRO A 172 35.46 3.32 -15.55
CA PRO A 172 36.64 3.96 -16.09
C PRO A 172 37.08 3.20 -17.35
N VAL A 173 37.38 3.95 -18.41
CA VAL A 173 38.03 3.47 -19.64
C VAL A 173 39.48 3.14 -19.35
#